data_AF-A0A518CQ65-F1
#
_entry.id   AF-A0A518CQ65-F1
#
_cell.length_a   1.000
_cell.length_b   1.000
_cell.length_c   1.000
_cell.angle_alpha   90.00
_cell.angle_beta   90.00
_cell.angle_gamma   90.00
#
_symmetry.space_group_name_H-M   'P 1'
#
loop_
_entity.id
_entity.type
_entity.pdbx_description
1 polymer ?
#
loop_
_entity_poly.entity_id
_entity_poly.type
_entity_poly.pdbx_seq_one_letter_code
_entity_poly.pdbx_strand_id
1 'polypeptide(L)'
;MLRSLLLFAFCFATLGCGQATYDARLNETSGYYAYINETEALLDGEWKSREPLKGIQIRPPKGFKKISAPTQEEDEDGNIISEGVDERQPINIPGFYQGELPGVLGAWKRNYEVSLAGDGSQEFTVRLYVLGQTSFGEEGNDLPFRDIVYNRLAADMSVESANSWLAESYPGRDLYTRAIDYNEMRFSPGVAVNGFASSGVEIQLNARTEDGKSVVIMWVLPAGGLSSRESRELTDSVTKTLQTLSIRKTSDTDSDDPEEVVKEENPDSGKKDKPKPAQRAPSF
;
A
#
# COMPACT_ATOMS: atom_id res chain seq x y z
N MET A 1 -28.01 -11.75 -62.81
CA MET A 1 -27.45 -12.73 -61.86
C MET A 1 -26.02 -12.41 -61.44
N LEU A 2 -25.09 -12.09 -62.36
CA LEU A 2 -23.69 -11.75 -62.03
C LEU A 2 -23.53 -10.56 -61.06
N ARG A 3 -24.39 -9.52 -61.18
CA ARG A 3 -24.37 -8.34 -60.29
C ARG A 3 -24.76 -8.65 -58.84
N SER A 4 -25.71 -9.55 -58.59
CA SER A 4 -26.08 -9.96 -57.22
C SER A 4 -25.00 -10.79 -56.55
N LEU A 5 -24.26 -11.61 -57.32
CA LEU A 5 -23.15 -12.41 -56.82
C LEU A 5 -21.95 -11.56 -56.39
N LEU A 6 -21.66 -10.50 -57.14
CA LEU A 6 -20.62 -9.52 -56.80
C LEU A 6 -20.96 -8.71 -55.54
N LEU A 7 -22.24 -8.36 -55.35
CA LEU A 7 -22.71 -7.64 -54.16
C LEU A 7 -22.64 -8.51 -52.90
N PHE A 8 -22.96 -9.80 -53.02
CA PHE A 8 -22.86 -10.76 -51.91
C PHE A 8 -21.41 -11.02 -51.51
N ALA A 9 -20.50 -11.18 -52.49
CA ALA A 9 -19.07 -11.34 -52.22
C ALA A 9 -18.46 -10.10 -51.52
N PHE A 10 -18.91 -8.90 -51.88
CA PHE A 10 -18.46 -7.66 -51.25
C PHE A 10 -18.94 -7.54 -49.79
N CYS A 11 -20.19 -7.90 -49.49
CA CYS A 11 -20.71 -7.90 -48.11
C CYS A 11 -19.96 -8.88 -47.19
N PHE A 12 -19.55 -10.05 -47.69
CA PHE A 12 -18.76 -11.01 -46.90
C PHE A 12 -17.33 -10.53 -46.64
N ALA A 13 -16.71 -9.82 -47.59
CA ALA A 13 -15.37 -9.27 -47.40
C ALA A 13 -15.33 -8.18 -46.32
N THR A 14 -16.42 -7.41 -46.14
CA THR A 14 -16.48 -6.37 -45.10
C THR A 14 -16.77 -6.90 -43.70
N LEU A 15 -17.33 -8.12 -43.58
CA LEU A 15 -17.63 -8.75 -42.28
C LEU A 15 -16.39 -9.39 -41.63
N GLY A 16 -15.36 -9.75 -42.41
CA GLY A 16 -14.14 -10.40 -41.91
C GLY A 16 -13.17 -9.47 -41.15
N CYS A 17 -13.26 -8.15 -41.33
CA CYS A 17 -12.41 -7.19 -40.59
C CYS A 17 -12.84 -7.02 -39.11
N GLY A 18 -14.07 -7.38 -38.77
CA GLY A 18 -14.60 -7.24 -37.41
C GLY A 18 -14.09 -8.30 -36.44
N GLN A 19 -13.88 -9.54 -36.92
CA GLN A 19 -13.55 -10.68 -36.05
C GLN A 19 -12.16 -10.52 -35.41
N ALA A 20 -11.13 -10.19 -36.18
CA ALA A 20 -9.79 -9.98 -35.63
C ALA A 20 -9.75 -8.82 -34.61
N THR A 21 -10.51 -7.75 -34.86
CA THR A 21 -10.63 -6.62 -33.93
C THR A 21 -11.37 -7.01 -32.65
N TYR A 22 -12.40 -7.84 -32.77
CA TYR A 22 -13.15 -8.37 -31.63
C TYR A 22 -12.27 -9.28 -30.76
N ASP A 23 -11.55 -10.23 -31.36
CA ASP A 23 -10.67 -11.15 -30.65
C ASP A 23 -9.54 -10.40 -29.93
N ALA A 24 -8.97 -9.37 -30.56
CA ALA A 24 -7.97 -8.50 -29.95
C ALA A 24 -8.52 -7.78 -28.70
N ARG A 25 -9.72 -7.19 -28.78
CA ARG A 25 -10.37 -6.52 -27.63
C ARG A 25 -10.72 -7.50 -26.51
N LEU A 26 -11.16 -8.71 -26.86
CA LEU A 26 -11.47 -9.75 -25.90
C LEU A 26 -10.22 -10.18 -25.14
N ASN A 27 -9.11 -10.39 -25.85
CA ASN A 27 -7.83 -10.73 -25.24
C ASN A 27 -7.30 -9.60 -24.34
N GLU A 28 -7.41 -8.35 -24.78
CA GLU A 28 -7.01 -7.18 -23.98
C GLU A 28 -7.83 -7.05 -22.69
N THR A 29 -9.14 -7.24 -22.80
CA THR A 29 -10.05 -7.23 -21.65
C THR A 29 -9.74 -8.35 -20.67
N SER A 30 -9.42 -9.55 -21.17
CA SER A 30 -9.00 -10.69 -20.36
C SER A 30 -7.72 -10.38 -19.58
N GLY A 31 -6.71 -9.79 -20.23
CA GLY A 31 -5.48 -9.38 -19.57
C GLY A 31 -5.69 -8.33 -18.49
N TYR A 32 -6.55 -7.33 -18.75
CA TYR A 32 -6.92 -6.32 -17.77
C TYR A 32 -7.54 -6.92 -16.50
N TYR A 33 -8.53 -7.82 -16.65
CA TYR A 33 -9.15 -8.48 -15.50
C TYR A 33 -8.19 -9.43 -14.78
N ALA A 34 -7.30 -10.11 -15.50
CA ALA A 34 -6.26 -10.91 -14.87
C ALA A 34 -5.34 -10.05 -13.98
N TYR A 35 -4.95 -8.87 -14.47
CA TYR A 35 -4.16 -7.91 -13.71
C TYR A 35 -4.89 -7.39 -12.45
N ILE A 36 -6.18 -7.06 -12.56
CA ILE A 36 -6.99 -6.67 -11.39
C ILE A 36 -7.06 -7.82 -10.38
N ASN A 37 -7.40 -9.03 -10.84
CA ASN A 37 -7.55 -10.19 -9.97
C ASN A 37 -6.25 -10.52 -9.23
N GLU A 38 -5.11 -10.42 -9.90
CA GLU A 38 -3.79 -10.59 -9.27
C GLU A 38 -3.53 -9.52 -8.21
N THR A 39 -3.86 -8.26 -8.51
CA THR A 39 -3.69 -7.14 -7.57
C THR A 39 -4.59 -7.32 -6.33
N GLU A 40 -5.85 -7.70 -6.50
CA GLU A 40 -6.79 -7.99 -5.41
C GLU A 40 -6.42 -9.26 -4.62
N ALA A 41 -5.72 -10.20 -5.25
CA ALA A 41 -5.22 -11.39 -4.56
C ALA A 41 -4.04 -11.05 -3.63
N LEU A 42 -3.18 -10.10 -4.03
CA LEU A 42 -1.94 -9.76 -3.33
C LEU A 42 -2.05 -8.61 -2.35
N LEU A 43 -2.97 -7.67 -2.56
CA LEU A 43 -3.08 -6.45 -1.75
C LEU A 43 -4.33 -6.43 -0.86
N ASP A 44 -4.24 -5.72 0.25
CA ASP A 44 -5.38 -5.43 1.12
C ASP A 44 -6.15 -4.18 0.63
N GLY A 45 -7.15 -3.76 1.41
CA GLY A 45 -7.87 -2.51 1.21
C GLY A 45 -6.96 -1.28 1.24
N GLU A 46 -7.45 -0.20 0.64
CA GLU A 46 -6.74 1.08 0.62
C GLU A 46 -6.56 1.66 2.03
N TRP A 47 -5.32 2.02 2.35
CA TRP A 47 -4.99 2.84 3.50
C TRP A 47 -4.79 4.29 3.07
N LYS A 48 -5.31 5.21 3.89
CA LYS A 48 -5.16 6.66 3.69
C LYS A 48 -4.45 7.26 4.89
N SER A 49 -3.50 8.15 4.63
CA SER A 49 -2.87 8.95 5.67
C SER A 49 -3.86 9.92 6.31
N ARG A 50 -3.64 10.21 7.60
CA ARG A 50 -4.38 11.21 8.36
C ARG A 50 -3.54 12.49 8.48
N GLU A 51 -4.06 13.49 9.18
CA GLU A 51 -3.30 14.71 9.50
C GLU A 51 -1.98 14.39 10.21
N PRO A 52 -0.92 15.20 10.03
CA PRO A 52 -0.87 16.43 9.22
C PRO A 52 -0.61 16.21 7.72
N LEU A 53 -0.44 14.96 7.27
CA LEU A 53 -0.10 14.62 5.88
C LEU A 53 -1.24 13.87 5.18
N LYS A 54 -2.45 14.45 5.14
CA LYS A 54 -3.58 13.90 4.38
C LYS A 54 -3.24 13.73 2.88
N GLY A 55 -3.95 12.84 2.20
CA GLY A 55 -3.88 12.68 0.74
C GLY A 55 -2.84 11.67 0.24
N ILE A 56 -2.13 10.97 1.13
CA ILE A 56 -1.30 9.82 0.76
C ILE A 56 -2.16 8.57 0.86
N GLN A 57 -2.20 7.79 -0.21
CA GLN A 57 -2.99 6.56 -0.31
C GLN A 57 -2.07 5.43 -0.79
N ILE A 58 -2.20 4.24 -0.19
CA ILE A 58 -1.48 3.05 -0.61
C ILE A 58 -2.26 1.80 -0.23
N ARG A 59 -2.09 0.71 -0.99
CA ARG A 59 -2.62 -0.61 -0.67
C ARG A 59 -1.49 -1.49 -0.13
N PRO A 60 -1.44 -1.77 1.18
CA PRO A 60 -0.43 -2.65 1.75
C PRO A 60 -0.64 -4.11 1.27
N PRO A 61 0.38 -4.98 1.36
CA PRO A 61 0.21 -6.39 1.02
C PRO A 61 -0.83 -7.07 1.90
N LYS A 62 -1.53 -8.03 1.32
CA LYS A 62 -2.49 -8.86 2.02
C LYS A 62 -1.81 -9.71 3.08
N GLY A 63 -2.46 -9.83 4.24
CA GLY A 63 -1.94 -10.58 5.40
C GLY A 63 -0.91 -9.81 6.23
N PHE A 64 -0.51 -8.60 5.83
CA PHE A 64 0.25 -7.71 6.69
C PHE A 64 -0.66 -7.07 7.73
N LYS A 65 -0.29 -7.17 9.00
CA LYS A 65 -1.03 -6.56 10.10
C LYS A 65 -0.57 -5.13 10.30
N LYS A 66 -1.50 -4.18 10.25
CA LYS A 66 -1.24 -2.78 10.57
C LYS A 66 -0.82 -2.65 12.04
N ILE A 67 0.21 -1.86 12.29
CA ILE A 67 0.64 -1.45 13.63
C ILE A 67 -0.16 -0.20 14.00
N SER A 68 -0.78 -0.21 15.18
CA SER A 68 -1.63 0.88 15.64
C SER A 68 -0.84 2.17 15.81
N ALA A 69 -1.49 3.30 15.53
CA ALA A 69 -0.97 4.60 15.93
C ALA A 69 -0.99 4.71 17.46
N PRO A 70 -0.17 5.60 18.06
CA PRO A 70 -0.20 5.82 19.51
C PRO A 70 -1.60 6.24 19.95
N THR A 71 -2.03 5.72 21.10
CA THR A 71 -3.28 6.14 21.74
C THR A 71 -3.09 7.56 22.25
N GLN A 72 -4.02 8.46 21.92
CA GLN A 72 -4.05 9.80 22.51
C GLN A 72 -5.05 9.80 23.67
N GLU A 73 -4.63 10.30 24.82
CA GLU A 73 -5.54 10.63 25.92
C GLU A 73 -5.91 12.10 25.81
N GLU A 74 -7.21 12.38 25.82
CA GLU A 74 -7.78 13.72 25.73
C GLU A 74 -8.41 14.11 27.08
N ASP A 75 -8.32 15.38 27.47
CA ASP A 75 -9.06 15.94 28.61
C ASP A 75 -10.55 16.18 28.27
N GLU A 76 -11.33 16.66 29.25
CA GLU A 76 -12.76 16.97 29.08
C GLU A 76 -13.01 18.07 28.01
N ASP A 77 -11.98 18.86 27.69
CA ASP A 77 -12.02 19.93 26.70
C ASP A 77 -11.50 19.49 25.31
N GLY A 78 -11.11 18.21 25.15
CA GLY A 78 -10.60 17.63 23.90
C GLY A 78 -9.13 17.95 23.60
N ASN A 79 -8.36 18.44 24.58
CA ASN A 79 -6.92 18.65 24.42
C ASN A 79 -6.16 17.36 24.72
N ILE A 80 -5.15 17.06 23.90
CA ILE A 80 -4.27 15.90 24.11
C ILE A 80 -3.44 16.15 25.37
N ILE A 81 -3.68 15.35 26.42
CA ILE A 81 -2.96 15.39 27.70
C ILE A 81 -1.80 14.41 27.76
N SER A 82 -1.86 13.34 26.97
CA SER A 82 -0.80 12.33 26.90
C SER A 82 -0.84 11.62 25.54
N GLU A 83 0.34 11.38 24.98
CA GLU A 83 0.50 10.49 23.83
C GLU A 83 1.11 9.18 24.31
N GLY A 84 0.42 8.08 24.04
CA GLY A 84 0.93 6.73 24.29
C GLY A 84 2.16 6.43 23.45
N VAL A 85 2.83 5.32 23.76
CA VAL A 85 4.02 4.87 23.03
C VAL A 85 3.66 4.55 21.58
N ASP A 86 4.36 5.15 20.63
CA ASP A 86 4.19 4.83 19.21
C ASP A 86 4.83 3.48 18.88
N GLU A 87 4.02 2.41 18.85
CA GLU A 87 4.46 1.05 18.50
C GLU A 87 5.02 0.94 17.07
N ARG A 88 4.74 1.93 16.21
CA ARG A 88 5.30 1.99 14.86
C ARG A 88 6.77 2.38 14.93
N GLN A 89 7.21 3.11 15.97
CA GLN A 89 8.60 3.53 16.10
C GLN A 89 9.50 2.33 16.45
N PRO A 90 10.55 2.08 15.66
CA PRO A 90 11.44 0.93 15.85
C PRO A 90 12.24 0.89 17.13
N ILE A 91 12.53 2.05 17.74
CA ILE A 91 13.07 2.12 19.11
C ILE A 91 12.23 1.34 20.13
N ASN A 92 10.94 1.13 19.86
CA ASN A 92 10.02 0.38 20.71
C ASN A 92 9.94 -1.12 20.33
N ILE A 93 10.79 -1.59 19.40
CA ILE A 93 10.81 -2.96 18.91
C ILE A 93 12.10 -3.65 19.38
N PRO A 94 12.03 -4.58 20.35
CA PRO A 94 13.21 -5.28 20.85
C PRO A 94 13.97 -6.02 19.77
N GLY A 95 15.30 -5.87 19.76
CA GLY A 95 16.19 -6.58 18.82
C GLY A 95 16.17 -6.06 17.39
N PHE A 96 15.32 -5.07 17.07
CA PHE A 96 15.38 -4.35 15.80
C PHE A 96 16.32 -3.13 15.91
N TYR A 97 16.31 -2.21 14.95
CA TYR A 97 17.10 -0.99 15.07
C TYR A 97 16.49 -0.04 16.11
N GLN A 98 17.34 0.62 16.90
CA GLN A 98 16.95 1.38 18.10
C GLN A 98 16.90 2.90 17.88
N GLY A 99 16.69 3.32 16.63
CA GLY A 99 16.55 4.72 16.27
C GLY A 99 15.09 5.12 16.09
N GLU A 100 14.87 6.41 15.91
CA GLU A 100 13.57 6.97 15.54
C GLU A 100 13.52 7.21 14.04
N LEU A 101 12.43 6.77 13.40
CA LEU A 101 12.17 7.11 12.01
C LEU A 101 11.49 8.47 11.93
N PRO A 102 11.97 9.36 11.05
CA PRO A 102 11.29 10.62 10.82
C PRO A 102 9.96 10.39 10.10
N GLY A 103 8.91 11.06 10.56
CA GLY A 103 7.66 11.19 9.81
C GLY A 103 6.88 9.89 9.60
N VAL A 104 6.87 8.97 10.58
CA VAL A 104 6.12 7.70 10.46
C VAL A 104 4.61 7.95 10.35
N LEU A 105 4.03 7.64 9.19
CA LEU A 105 2.59 7.75 8.94
C LEU A 105 1.86 6.43 9.12
N GLY A 106 2.46 5.34 8.64
CA GLY A 106 1.88 4.01 8.72
C GLY A 106 2.96 2.95 8.82
N ALA A 107 2.65 1.86 9.52
CA ALA A 107 3.53 0.70 9.58
C ALA A 107 2.71 -0.59 9.57
N TRP A 108 3.26 -1.62 8.96
CA TRP A 108 2.69 -2.95 8.89
C TRP A 108 3.76 -4.03 9.07
N LYS A 109 3.34 -5.21 9.50
CA LYS A 109 4.24 -6.37 9.68
C LYS A 109 3.60 -7.69 9.27
N ARG A 110 4.43 -8.61 8.79
CA ARG A 110 4.08 -10.03 8.58
C ARG A 110 5.30 -10.89 8.91
N ASN A 111 5.05 -12.01 9.57
CA ASN A 111 6.08 -12.97 9.89
C ASN A 111 6.19 -14.02 8.79
N TYR A 112 7.42 -14.42 8.49
CA TYR A 112 7.78 -15.45 7.54
C TYR A 112 8.74 -16.43 8.19
N GLU A 113 8.71 -17.68 7.76
CA GLU A 113 9.72 -18.67 8.15
C GLU A 113 10.88 -18.60 7.16
N VAL A 114 12.09 -18.37 7.66
CA VAL A 114 13.32 -18.21 6.85
C VAL A 114 14.29 -19.32 7.19
N SER A 115 14.71 -20.09 6.18
CA SER A 115 15.75 -21.11 6.32
C SER A 115 17.12 -20.47 6.53
N LEU A 116 17.82 -20.90 7.58
CA LEU A 116 19.19 -20.52 7.89
C LEU A 116 20.18 -21.48 7.22
N ALA A 117 21.44 -21.04 7.09
CA ALA A 117 22.53 -21.89 6.62
C ALA A 117 22.85 -22.96 7.68
N GLY A 118 22.19 -24.12 7.56
CA GLY A 118 22.36 -25.28 8.45
C GLY A 118 21.04 -25.70 9.10
N ASP A 119 20.20 -26.44 8.36
CA ASP A 119 18.98 -27.19 8.76
C ASP A 119 18.00 -26.55 9.78
N GLY A 120 18.13 -25.26 10.06
CA GLY A 120 17.27 -24.50 10.97
C GLY A 120 16.38 -23.53 10.20
N SER A 121 15.20 -23.26 10.74
CA SER A 121 14.38 -22.14 10.33
C SER A 121 14.24 -21.14 11.49
N GLN A 122 14.12 -19.87 11.14
CA GLN A 122 13.88 -18.79 12.09
C GLN A 122 12.77 -17.90 11.56
N GLU A 123 11.94 -17.38 12.47
CA GLU A 123 10.91 -16.42 12.12
C GLU A 123 11.55 -15.05 11.80
N PHE A 124 11.25 -14.52 10.61
CA PHE A 124 11.61 -13.18 10.18
C PHE A 124 10.37 -12.31 10.07
N THR A 125 10.36 -11.17 10.75
CA THR A 125 9.29 -10.18 10.62
C THR A 125 9.60 -9.19 9.51
N VAL A 126 8.95 -9.37 8.35
CA VAL A 126 8.93 -8.37 7.29
C VAL A 126 8.12 -7.17 7.76
N ARG A 127 8.66 -5.97 7.52
CA ARG A 127 8.00 -4.71 7.89
C ARG A 127 7.89 -3.78 6.69
N LEU A 128 6.78 -3.06 6.64
CA LEU A 128 6.50 -1.98 5.70
C LEU A 128 6.27 -0.71 6.51
N TYR A 129 6.97 0.36 6.16
CA TYR A 129 6.78 1.69 6.71
C TYR A 129 6.45 2.67 5.60
N VAL A 130 5.51 3.57 5.89
CA VAL A 130 5.22 4.74 5.07
C VAL A 130 5.62 5.95 5.88
N LEU A 131 6.64 6.66 5.38
CA LEU A 131 7.22 7.84 5.99
C LEU A 131 6.86 9.05 5.14
N GLY A 132 6.51 10.16 5.77
CA GLY A 132 6.22 11.40 5.07
C GLY A 132 6.86 12.60 5.76
N GLN A 133 7.24 13.59 4.96
CA GLN A 133 7.84 14.83 5.47
C GLN A 133 6.78 15.68 6.18
N THR A 134 6.69 15.57 7.52
CA THR A 134 5.66 16.27 8.33
C THR A 134 6.00 17.72 8.65
N SER A 135 7.28 18.10 8.57
CA SER A 135 7.74 19.47 8.66
C SER A 135 8.48 19.85 7.37
N PHE A 136 8.05 20.94 6.73
CA PHE A 136 8.95 21.71 5.86
C PHE A 136 10.11 22.13 6.77
N GLY A 137 11.34 21.73 6.43
CA GLY A 137 12.48 21.86 7.32
C GLY A 137 12.51 23.26 7.95
N GLU A 138 12.89 23.34 9.22
CA GLU A 138 13.41 24.59 9.77
C GLU A 138 14.34 25.20 8.72
N GLU A 139 14.14 26.48 8.39
CA GLU A 139 14.92 27.20 7.39
C GLU A 139 16.42 26.91 7.59
N GLY A 140 17.01 26.06 6.74
CA GLY A 140 18.42 25.67 6.85
C GLY A 140 18.80 24.24 6.50
N ASN A 141 17.87 23.29 6.39
CA ASN A 141 18.19 21.93 5.91
C ASN A 141 17.79 21.76 4.43
N ASP A 142 18.75 21.96 3.53
CA ASP A 142 18.59 21.81 2.07
C ASP A 142 18.53 20.34 1.60
N LEU A 143 18.62 19.38 2.52
CA LEU A 143 18.63 17.96 2.17
C LEU A 143 17.22 17.44 1.83
N PRO A 144 17.04 16.74 0.69
CA PRO A 144 15.80 16.04 0.39
C PRO A 144 15.40 15.07 1.52
N PHE A 145 14.09 14.95 1.80
CA PHE A 145 13.58 14.08 2.88
C PHE A 145 14.09 12.63 2.80
N ARG A 146 14.24 12.09 1.58
CA ARG A 146 14.80 10.76 1.36
C ARG A 146 16.23 10.61 1.90
N ASP A 147 17.05 11.65 1.78
CA ASP A 147 18.43 11.66 2.24
C ASP A 147 18.50 11.81 3.75
N ILE A 148 17.55 12.54 4.36
CA ILE A 148 17.37 12.58 5.83
C ILE A 148 17.06 11.17 6.36
N VAL A 149 16.10 10.47 5.74
CA VAL A 149 15.74 9.09 6.12
C VAL A 149 16.94 8.15 5.98
N TYR A 150 17.61 8.16 4.82
CA TYR A 150 18.77 7.30 4.58
C TYR A 150 19.92 7.60 5.55
N ASN A 151 20.30 8.86 5.74
CA ASN A 151 21.39 9.24 6.63
C ASN A 151 21.12 8.80 8.07
N ARG A 152 19.87 8.89 8.53
CA ARG A 152 19.49 8.40 9.86
C ARG A 152 19.68 6.89 9.98
N LEU A 153 19.17 6.13 9.00
CA LEU A 153 19.32 4.67 8.97
C LEU A 153 20.79 4.24 8.85
N ALA A 154 21.55 4.90 7.97
CA ALA A 154 22.95 4.60 7.74
C ALA A 154 23.80 4.79 9.01
N ALA A 155 23.55 5.87 9.75
CA ALA A 155 24.19 6.13 11.03
C ALA A 155 23.80 5.06 12.07
N ASP A 156 22.49 4.84 12.28
CA ASP A 156 21.99 3.95 13.33
C ASP A 156 22.31 2.47 13.07
N MET A 157 22.41 2.05 11.80
CA MET A 157 22.68 0.67 11.40
C MET A 157 24.13 0.42 10.96
N SER A 158 25.02 1.42 11.09
CA SER A 158 26.44 1.34 10.70
C SER A 158 26.65 0.85 9.26
N VAL A 159 25.90 1.41 8.30
CA VAL A 159 25.99 1.00 6.89
C VAL A 159 27.34 1.43 6.31
N GLU A 160 28.15 0.46 5.88
CA GLU A 160 29.55 0.71 5.46
C GLU A 160 29.70 1.19 4.01
N SER A 161 28.69 1.00 3.15
CA SER A 161 28.80 1.23 1.71
C SER A 161 28.25 2.58 1.24
N ALA A 162 28.90 3.14 0.21
CA ALA A 162 28.34 4.21 -0.60
C ALA A 162 27.17 3.66 -1.43
N ASN A 163 25.94 3.80 -0.92
CA ASN A 163 24.75 3.48 -1.68
C ASN A 163 24.30 4.71 -2.46
N SER A 164 23.78 4.48 -3.66
CA SER A 164 23.26 5.56 -4.50
C SER A 164 21.81 5.29 -4.85
N TRP A 165 21.05 6.36 -4.99
CA TRP A 165 19.67 6.29 -5.44
C TRP A 165 19.63 5.90 -6.92
N LEU A 166 18.79 4.92 -7.24
CA LEU A 166 18.48 4.48 -8.60
C LEU A 166 17.09 5.00 -8.98
N ALA A 167 16.94 5.52 -10.19
CA ALA A 167 15.63 5.89 -10.71
C ALA A 167 14.93 4.62 -11.24
N GLU A 168 13.79 4.28 -10.65
CA GLU A 168 13.02 3.07 -10.98
C GLU A 168 11.54 3.41 -11.15
N SER A 169 10.83 2.65 -12.00
CA SER A 169 9.41 2.88 -12.30
C SER A 169 8.60 1.61 -12.08
N TYR A 170 7.42 1.74 -11.46
CA TYR A 170 6.52 0.60 -11.20
C TYR A 170 5.14 0.83 -11.81
N PRO A 171 4.64 -0.09 -12.67
CA PRO A 171 5.35 -1.26 -13.19
C PRO A 171 6.47 -0.85 -14.15
N GLY A 172 7.54 -1.65 -14.21
CA GLY A 172 8.69 -1.37 -15.10
C GLY A 172 8.42 -1.59 -16.59
N ARG A 173 7.17 -1.88 -16.97
CA ARG A 173 6.70 -2.00 -18.36
C ARG A 173 5.29 -1.47 -18.45
N ASP A 174 4.90 -0.97 -19.62
CA ASP A 174 3.52 -0.57 -19.88
C ASP A 174 2.57 -1.75 -19.64
N LEU A 175 1.82 -1.65 -18.54
CA LEU A 175 0.73 -2.54 -18.17
C LEU A 175 -0.57 -1.75 -18.16
N TYR A 176 -1.59 -2.34 -17.56
CA TYR A 176 -2.92 -1.77 -17.31
C TYR A 176 -2.97 -0.65 -16.25
N THR A 177 -1.82 -0.14 -15.81
CA THR A 177 -1.73 0.98 -14.86
C THR A 177 -0.62 1.94 -15.28
N ARG A 178 -0.73 3.19 -14.85
CA ARG A 178 0.31 4.20 -15.05
C ARG A 178 1.56 3.82 -14.26
N ALA A 179 2.72 3.93 -14.90
CA ALA A 179 4.00 3.79 -14.22
C ALA A 179 4.24 4.94 -13.21
N ILE A 180 4.72 4.57 -12.03
CA ILE A 180 5.02 5.45 -10.92
C ILE A 180 6.53 5.44 -10.72
N ASP A 181 7.16 6.61 -10.93
CA ASP A 181 8.60 6.78 -10.74
C ASP A 181 8.97 6.97 -9.27
N TYR A 182 10.10 6.36 -8.89
CA TYR A 182 10.71 6.38 -7.57
C TYR A 182 12.22 6.60 -7.68
N ASN A 183 12.79 7.08 -6.58
CA ASN A 183 14.21 6.90 -6.29
C ASN A 183 14.30 5.72 -5.33
N GLU A 184 14.83 4.59 -5.80
CA GLU A 184 15.03 3.37 -5.03
C GLU A 184 16.45 3.34 -4.45
N MET A 185 16.59 2.85 -3.22
CA MET A 185 17.87 2.46 -2.63
C MET A 185 17.71 1.15 -1.88
N ARG A 186 18.66 0.24 -2.05
CA ARG A 186 18.74 -1.02 -1.31
C ARG A 186 20.07 -1.13 -0.60
N PHE A 187 20.07 -1.62 0.63
CA PHE A 187 21.28 -1.89 1.39
C PHE A 187 21.05 -2.93 2.48
N SER A 188 22.13 -3.57 2.91
CA SER A 188 22.14 -4.39 4.12
C SER A 188 22.62 -3.55 5.32
N PRO A 189 22.07 -3.76 6.53
CA PRO A 189 22.59 -3.12 7.73
C PRO A 189 24.02 -3.60 8.01
N GLY A 190 24.86 -2.78 8.63
CA GLY A 190 26.21 -3.19 9.06
C GLY A 190 26.20 -4.02 10.35
N VAL A 191 25.08 -4.00 11.08
CA VAL A 191 24.89 -4.76 12.33
C VAL A 191 23.82 -5.83 12.17
N ALA A 192 23.82 -6.80 13.08
CA ALA A 192 22.75 -7.79 13.17
C ALA A 192 21.42 -7.14 13.55
N VAL A 193 20.32 -7.61 12.96
CA VAL A 193 18.97 -7.05 13.15
C VAL A 193 17.98 -8.18 13.32
N ASN A 194 17.14 -8.12 14.37
CA ASN A 194 16.19 -9.17 14.78
C ASN A 194 16.83 -10.56 14.99
N GLY A 195 18.09 -10.59 15.44
CA GLY A 195 18.83 -11.84 15.59
C GLY A 195 19.31 -12.46 14.28
N PHE A 196 19.10 -11.79 13.13
CA PHE A 196 19.70 -12.16 11.86
C PHE A 196 21.02 -11.42 11.67
N ALA A 197 22.00 -12.10 11.07
CA ALA A 197 23.23 -11.46 10.62
C ALA A 197 22.92 -10.31 9.65
N SER A 198 23.83 -9.34 9.54
CA SER A 198 23.73 -8.20 8.62
C SER A 198 23.37 -8.62 7.19
N SER A 199 24.00 -9.69 6.69
CA SER A 199 23.75 -10.25 5.36
C SER A 199 22.41 -10.96 5.20
N GLY A 200 21.67 -11.21 6.29
CA GLY A 200 20.36 -11.84 6.28
C GLY A 200 19.20 -10.85 6.11
N VAL A 201 19.49 -9.55 6.07
CA VAL A 201 18.49 -8.47 6.04
C VAL A 201 18.80 -7.55 4.85
N GLU A 202 17.75 -7.18 4.12
CA GLU A 202 17.77 -6.13 3.11
C GLU A 202 16.79 -5.03 3.51
N ILE A 203 17.23 -3.77 3.41
CA ILE A 203 16.38 -2.60 3.56
C ILE A 203 16.22 -1.97 2.18
N GLN A 204 14.97 -1.80 1.75
CA GLN A 204 14.62 -1.16 0.49
C GLN A 204 13.86 0.14 0.79
N LEU A 205 14.38 1.26 0.30
CA LEU A 205 13.75 2.58 0.36
C LEU A 205 13.24 2.95 -1.02
N ASN A 206 11.98 3.37 -1.12
CA ASN A 206 11.38 3.88 -2.35
C ASN A 206 10.87 5.29 -2.08
N ALA A 207 11.56 6.30 -2.59
CA ALA A 207 11.25 7.70 -2.34
C ALA A 207 10.56 8.36 -3.54
N ARG A 208 9.46 9.06 -3.28
CA ARG A 208 8.70 9.83 -4.26
C ARG A 208 8.34 11.20 -3.69
N THR A 209 8.47 12.24 -4.51
CA THR A 209 7.98 13.58 -4.20
C THR A 209 6.98 13.98 -5.27
N GLU A 210 5.77 14.37 -4.86
CA GLU A 210 4.70 14.81 -5.74
C GLU A 210 3.84 15.84 -4.98
N ASP A 211 3.38 16.87 -5.68
CA ASP A 211 2.58 17.96 -5.10
C ASP A 211 3.16 18.59 -3.81
N GLY A 212 4.49 18.68 -3.73
CA GLY A 212 5.19 19.25 -2.57
C GLY A 212 5.24 18.33 -1.34
N LYS A 213 4.73 17.09 -1.44
CA LYS A 213 4.81 16.08 -0.38
C LYS A 213 5.88 15.06 -0.75
N SER A 214 6.81 14.81 0.17
CA SER A 214 7.83 13.77 0.03
C SER A 214 7.47 12.56 0.88
N VAL A 215 7.40 11.39 0.24
CA VAL A 215 7.06 10.10 0.85
C VAL A 215 8.19 9.11 0.62
N VAL A 216 8.55 8.37 1.67
CA VAL A 216 9.50 7.25 1.58
C VAL A 216 8.78 5.99 2.06
N ILE A 217 8.72 4.98 1.19
CA ILE A 217 8.25 3.65 1.56
C ILE A 217 9.49 2.82 1.91
N MET A 218 9.60 2.40 3.16
CA MET A 218 10.69 1.58 3.65
C MET A 218 10.21 0.14 3.89
N TRP A 219 10.92 -0.81 3.30
CA TRP A 219 10.75 -2.24 3.54
C TRP A 219 11.94 -2.79 4.32
N VAL A 220 11.64 -3.73 5.22
CA VAL A 220 12.63 -4.56 5.91
C VAL A 220 12.36 -5.99 5.48
N LEU A 221 13.21 -6.51 4.61
CA LEU A 221 13.04 -7.77 3.90
C LEU A 221 14.13 -8.77 4.33
N PRO A 222 13.86 -10.09 4.30
CA PRO A 222 14.91 -11.07 4.41
C PRO A 222 15.73 -11.07 3.11
N ALA A 223 17.06 -11.09 3.22
CA ALA A 223 17.93 -11.16 2.05
C ALA A 223 17.89 -12.53 1.34
N GLY A 224 17.32 -13.55 1.99
CA GLY A 224 17.19 -14.90 1.44
C GLY A 224 16.44 -15.83 2.39
N GLY A 225 16.46 -17.13 2.09
CA GLY A 225 15.92 -18.19 2.95
C GLY A 225 14.40 -18.35 2.96
N LEU A 226 13.65 -17.50 2.25
CA LEU A 226 12.24 -17.76 1.95
C LEU A 226 12.09 -18.90 0.94
N SER A 227 10.98 -19.63 1.00
CA SER A 227 10.63 -20.57 -0.07
C SER A 227 10.44 -19.83 -1.40
N SER A 228 10.65 -20.50 -2.54
CA SER A 228 10.50 -19.87 -3.86
C SER A 228 9.11 -19.28 -4.10
N ARG A 229 8.08 -19.86 -3.46
CA ARG A 229 6.71 -19.35 -3.53
C ARG A 229 6.55 -18.07 -2.72
N GLU A 230 7.01 -18.05 -1.47
CA GLU A 230 6.88 -16.88 -0.59
C GLU A 230 7.75 -15.72 -1.06
N SER A 231 8.95 -16.00 -1.54
CA SER A 231 9.83 -14.99 -2.14
C SER A 231 9.16 -14.31 -3.35
N ARG A 232 8.50 -15.09 -4.22
CA ARG A 232 7.75 -14.56 -5.35
C ARG A 232 6.54 -13.75 -4.89
N GLU A 233 5.69 -14.31 -4.01
CA GLU A 233 4.51 -13.62 -3.48
C GLU A 233 4.89 -12.29 -2.81
N LEU A 234 5.98 -12.27 -2.03
CA LEU A 234 6.47 -11.06 -1.37
C LEU A 234 6.96 -10.04 -2.40
N THR A 235 7.78 -10.45 -3.38
CA THR A 235 8.28 -9.57 -4.44
C THR A 235 7.15 -8.96 -5.26
N ASP A 236 6.16 -9.77 -5.64
CA ASP A 236 4.99 -9.31 -6.38
C ASP A 236 4.14 -8.36 -5.52
N SER A 237 3.97 -8.66 -4.23
CA SER A 237 3.24 -7.80 -3.30
C SER A 237 3.93 -6.44 -3.11
N VAL A 238 5.25 -6.41 -2.91
CA VAL A 238 6.04 -5.17 -2.84
C VAL A 238 5.83 -4.35 -4.11
N THR A 239 5.99 -4.97 -5.27
CA THR A 239 5.85 -4.33 -6.58
C THR A 239 4.46 -3.77 -6.78
N LYS A 240 3.40 -4.53 -6.45
CA LYS A 240 2.01 -4.10 -6.58
C LYS A 240 1.67 -3.01 -5.58
N THR A 241 2.18 -3.06 -4.35
CA THR A 241 2.00 -2.00 -3.35
C THR A 241 2.58 -0.67 -3.86
N LEU A 242 3.78 -0.67 -4.45
CA LEU A 242 4.37 0.54 -5.05
C LEU A 242 3.51 1.09 -6.21
N GLN A 243 2.88 0.23 -7.01
CA GLN A 243 1.97 0.65 -8.09
C GLN A 243 0.69 1.35 -7.60
N THR A 244 0.40 1.30 -6.29
CA THR A 244 -0.82 1.88 -5.72
C THR A 244 -0.62 3.20 -5.00
N LEU A 245 0.63 3.67 -4.88
CA LEU A 245 0.89 4.93 -4.19
C LEU A 245 0.23 6.09 -4.94
N SER A 246 -0.63 6.83 -4.25
CA SER A 246 -1.19 8.08 -4.73
C SER A 246 -0.90 9.18 -3.72
N ILE A 247 -0.42 10.32 -4.21
CA ILE A 247 -0.19 11.53 -3.42
C ILE A 247 -1.09 12.60 -4.03
N ARG A 248 -2.14 13.00 -3.29
CA ARG A 248 -3.07 14.04 -3.72
C ARG A 248 -2.79 15.35 -2.99
N LYS A 249 -2.89 16.46 -3.72
CA LYS A 249 -3.03 17.77 -3.11
C LYS A 249 -4.28 17.81 -2.24
N THR A 250 -4.11 18.21 -0.99
CA THR A 250 -5.20 18.63 -0.12
C THR A 250 -5.67 19.98 -0.63
N SER A 251 -6.54 20.00 -1.65
CA SER A 251 -7.34 21.19 -1.92
C SER A 251 -8.46 21.25 -0.88
N ASP A 252 -8.75 22.43 -0.34
CA ASP A 252 -9.76 22.73 0.70
C ASP A 252 -11.23 22.39 0.33
N THR A 253 -11.45 21.47 -0.61
CA THR A 253 -12.75 21.14 -1.21
C THR A 253 -13.21 19.70 -0.96
N ASP A 254 -12.58 18.97 -0.04
CA ASP A 254 -13.09 17.68 0.48
C ASP A 254 -13.95 17.91 1.74
N SER A 255 -14.78 18.97 1.72
CA SER A 255 -15.99 19.03 2.54
C SER A 255 -17.08 18.16 1.89
N ASP A 256 -16.79 16.88 1.70
CA ASP A 256 -17.83 15.85 1.61
C ASP A 256 -18.31 15.61 3.05
N ASP A 257 -18.96 16.63 3.63
CA ASP A 257 -20.02 16.37 4.58
C ASP A 257 -21.02 15.48 3.82
N PRO A 258 -21.36 14.28 4.34
CA PRO A 258 -22.48 13.56 3.77
C PRO A 258 -23.67 14.52 3.87
N GLU A 259 -24.17 14.98 2.73
CA GLU A 259 -25.41 15.76 2.66
C GLU A 259 -26.39 15.10 3.63
N GLU A 260 -26.69 15.85 4.69
CA GLU A 260 -27.71 15.51 5.65
C GLU A 260 -28.95 15.21 4.82
N VAL A 261 -29.33 13.93 4.75
CA VAL A 261 -30.53 13.50 4.05
C VAL A 261 -31.67 14.25 4.69
N VAL A 262 -32.07 15.34 4.05
CA VAL A 262 -33.27 16.09 4.39
C VAL A 262 -34.38 15.06 4.33
N LYS A 263 -34.83 14.63 5.51
CA LYS A 263 -36.05 13.88 5.66
C LYS A 263 -37.15 14.81 5.18
N GLU A 264 -37.56 14.66 3.92
CA GLU A 264 -38.88 15.08 3.48
C GLU A 264 -39.89 14.35 4.38
N GLU A 265 -40.39 15.07 5.38
CA GLU A 265 -41.63 14.73 6.06
C GLU A 265 -42.72 14.69 4.99
N ASN A 266 -43.06 13.47 4.57
CA ASN A 266 -44.22 13.22 3.74
C ASN A 266 -45.42 13.01 4.69
N PRO A 267 -46.38 13.94 4.77
CA PRO A 267 -47.57 13.71 5.55
C PRO A 267 -48.54 12.85 4.73
N ASP A 268 -49.19 11.92 5.43
CA ASP A 268 -50.43 11.28 5.02
C ASP A 268 -50.32 10.03 4.12
N SER A 269 -50.48 8.85 4.72
CA SER A 269 -51.66 8.01 4.44
C SER A 269 -51.54 6.61 5.07
N GLY A 270 -52.64 6.17 5.70
CA GLY A 270 -53.03 4.76 5.65
C GLY A 270 -52.69 3.89 6.87
N LYS A 271 -53.58 3.91 7.87
CA LYS A 271 -53.79 2.80 8.82
C LYS A 271 -53.77 1.45 8.08
N LYS A 272 -52.91 0.53 8.51
CA LYS A 272 -53.08 -0.92 8.30
C LYS A 272 -52.90 -1.67 9.61
N ASP A 273 -53.91 -2.48 9.89
CA ASP A 273 -54.08 -3.29 11.09
C ASP A 273 -52.94 -4.28 11.33
N LYS A 274 -52.53 -4.40 12.59
CA LYS A 274 -51.55 -5.39 13.07
C LYS A 274 -52.22 -6.76 13.23
N PRO A 275 -51.64 -7.84 12.67
CA PRO A 275 -52.01 -9.19 13.09
C PRO A 275 -51.37 -9.54 14.45
N LYS A 276 -52.19 -10.21 15.27
CA LYS A 276 -51.95 -10.65 16.64
C LYS A 276 -50.89 -11.77 16.70
N PRO A 277 -49.96 -11.78 17.67
CA PRO A 277 -48.96 -12.84 17.80
C PRO A 277 -49.55 -14.14 18.36
N ALA A 278 -49.18 -15.26 17.73
CA ALA A 278 -49.52 -16.61 18.15
C ALA A 278 -48.73 -17.04 19.39
N GLN A 279 -49.44 -17.53 20.40
CA GLN A 279 -48.89 -18.12 21.62
C GLN A 279 -48.28 -19.50 21.31
N ARG A 280 -47.02 -19.71 21.69
CA ARG A 280 -46.39 -21.04 21.72
C ARG A 280 -46.77 -21.76 23.02
N ALA A 281 -47.17 -23.01 22.89
CA ALA A 281 -47.51 -23.91 23.99
C ALA A 281 -46.25 -24.40 24.74
N PRO A 282 -46.38 -24.80 26.02
CA PRO A 282 -45.28 -25.28 26.85
C PRO A 282 -44.84 -26.71 26.49
N SER A 283 -43.54 -26.94 26.55
CA SER A 283 -42.87 -28.24 26.48
C SER A 283 -43.00 -29.00 27.80
N PHE A 284 -43.36 -30.28 27.70
CA PHE A 284 -43.09 -31.32 28.71
C PHE A 284 -41.67 -31.86 28.53
#